data_AF-A0A943UCG1-F1
#
_entry.id   AF-A0A943UCG1-F1
#
_cell.length_a   1.000
_cell.length_b   1.000
_cell.length_c   1.000
_cell.angle_alpha   90.00
_cell.angle_beta   90.00
_cell.angle_gamma   90.00
#
_symmetry.space_group_name_H-M   'P 1'
#
loop_
_entity.id
_entity.type
_entity.pdbx_description
1 polymer ?
#
loop_
_entity_poly.entity_id
_entity_poly.type
_entity_poly.pdbx_seq_one_letter_code
_entity_poly.pdbx_strand_id
1 'polypeptide(L)' 'MGLRKHTLHCEIFAKVIAEYIDDYNNRRIQVKTKWMPPPTFREASMAMT' A
#
# COMPACT_ATOMS: atom_id res chain seq x y z
N MET A 1 29.50 13.36 -12.07
CA MET A 1 29.21 12.37 -11.00
C MET A 1 27.87 12.62 -10.28
N GLY A 2 27.23 13.79 -10.41
CA GLY A 2 25.94 14.10 -9.77
C GLY A 2 24.70 13.42 -10.38
N LEU A 3 24.66 13.23 -11.71
CA LEU A 3 23.50 12.65 -12.40
C LEU A 3 23.17 11.22 -11.93
N ARG A 4 24.19 10.37 -11.77
CA ARG A 4 24.04 8.98 -11.27
C ARG A 4 23.51 8.89 -9.84
N LYS A 5 23.85 9.85 -8.99
CA LYS A 5 23.37 9.90 -7.60
C LYS A 5 21.88 10.27 -7.55
N HIS A 6 21.45 11.13 -8.47
CA HIS A 6 20.06 11.56 -8.55
C HIS A 6 19.14 10.45 -9.08
N THR A 7 19.57 9.71 -10.11
CA THR A 7 18.83 8.52 -10.59
C THR A 7 18.74 7.44 -9.52
N LEU A 8 19.85 7.16 -8.82
CA LEU A 8 19.84 6.18 -7.72
C LEU A 8 18.88 6.58 -6.58
N HIS A 9 18.83 7.87 -6.22
CA HIS A 9 17.90 8.36 -5.21
C HIS A 9 16.43 8.18 -5.64
N CYS A 10 16.10 8.49 -6.90
CA CYS A 10 14.76 8.30 -7.44
C CYS A 10 14.34 6.82 -7.46
N GLU A 11 15.24 5.91 -7.84
CA GLU A 11 14.98 4.47 -7.86
C GLU A 11 14.76 3.90 -6.45
N ILE A 12 15.60 4.30 -5.48
CA ILE A 12 15.45 3.91 -4.08
C ILE A 12 14.11 4.42 -3.53
N PHE A 13 13.77 5.68 -3.79
CA PHE A 13 12.51 6.25 -3.34
C PHE A 13 11.29 5.53 -3.94
N ALA A 14 11.30 5.29 -5.26
CA ALA A 14 10.24 4.55 -5.94
C ALA A 14 10.06 3.14 -5.36
N LYS A 15 11.16 2.46 -5.07
CA LYS A 15 11.14 1.13 -4.45
C LYS A 15 10.52 1.17 -3.04
N VAL A 16 10.92 2.12 -2.20
CA VAL A 16 10.37 2.27 -0.83
C VAL A 16 8.87 2.58 -0.87
N ILE A 17 8.41 3.41 -1.80
CA ILE A 17 6.98 3.69 -1.99
C ILE A 17 6.22 2.43 -2.41
N ALA A 18 6.76 1.65 -3.34
CA ALA A 18 6.15 0.40 -3.77
C ALA A 18 6.04 -0.61 -2.61
N GLU A 19 7.09 -0.76 -1.80
CA GLU A 19 7.10 -1.62 -0.61
C GLU A 19 6.08 -1.15 0.44
N TYR A 20 5.95 0.17 0.65
CA TYR A 20 4.95 0.72 1.57
C TYR A 20 3.51 0.45 1.10
N ILE A 21 3.23 0.65 -0.19
CA ILE A 21 1.91 0.39 -0.79
C ILE A 21 1.56 -1.10 -0.66
N ASP A 22 2.50 -1.99 -0.96
CA ASP A 22 2.31 -3.43 -0.85
C ASP A 22 2.02 -3.86 0.60
N ASP A 23 2.82 -3.40 1.58
CA ASP A 23 2.59 -3.70 3.00
C ASP A 23 1.21 -3.22 3.48
N TYR A 24 0.82 -2.01 3.09
CA TYR A 24 -0.47 -1.45 3.47
C TYR A 24 -1.63 -2.25 2.87
N ASN A 25 -1.56 -2.54 1.56
CA ASN A 25 -2.64 -3.20 0.82
C ASN A 25 -2.70 -4.71 1.03
N ASN A 26 -1.61 -5.37 1.40
CA ASN A 26 -1.57 -6.83 1.52
C ASN A 26 -1.42 -7.31 2.97
N ARG A 27 -0.88 -6.51 3.89
CA ARG A 27 -0.80 -6.91 5.30
C ARG A 27 -1.79 -6.16 6.17
N ARG A 28 -1.78 -4.83 6.13
CA ARG A 28 -2.60 -4.03 7.07
C ARG A 28 -4.09 -4.07 6.76
N ILE A 29 -4.47 -3.88 5.48
CA ILE A 29 -5.89 -3.89 5.12
C ILE A 29 -6.48 -5.30 5.24
N GLN A 30 -5.75 -6.35 4.84
CA GLN A 30 -6.25 -7.74 4.90
C GLN A 30 -6.51 -8.20 6.34
N VAL A 31 -5.63 -7.83 7.28
CA VAL A 31 -5.86 -8.09 8.72
C VAL A 31 -7.08 -7.32 9.22
N LYS A 32 -7.24 -6.06 8.83
CA LYS A 32 -8.37 -5.22 9.24
C LYS A 32 -9.70 -5.71 8.68
N THR A 33 -9.71 -6.26 7.47
CA THR A 33 -10.91 -6.79 6.84
C THR A 33 -11.20 -8.25 7.20
N LYS A 34 -10.35 -8.92 8.01
CA LYS A 34 -10.47 -10.36 8.28
C LYS A 34 -10.56 -11.20 7.00
N TRP A 35 -9.74 -10.89 6.00
CA TRP A 35 -9.78 -11.51 4.65
C TRP A 35 -11.03 -11.21 3.83
N MET A 36 -11.88 -10.30 4.27
CA MET A 36 -12.96 -9.79 3.43
C MET A 36 -12.37 -8.89 2.34
N PRO A 37 -12.75 -9.05 1.06
CA PRO A 37 -12.29 -8.16 0.01
C PRO A 37 -12.63 -6.70 0.35
N PRO A 38 -11.75 -5.72 0.07
CA PRO A 38 -11.98 -4.33 0.44
C PRO A 38 -13.35 -3.74 0.00
N PRO A 39 -13.89 -4.06 -1.20
CA PRO A 39 -15.22 -3.60 -1.60
C PRO A 39 -16.33 -4.12 -0.66
N THR A 40 -16.30 -5.41 -0.34
CA THR A 40 -17.29 -6.05 0.54
C THR A 40 -17.17 -5.57 1.98
N PHE A 41 -15.94 -5.30 2.46
CA PHE A 41 -15.72 -4.67 3.75
C PHE A 41 -16.32 -3.27 3.84
N ARG A 42 -16.16 -2.47 2.79
CA ARG A 42 -16.72 -1.12 2.73
C ARG A 42 -18.24 -1.15 2.75
N GLU A 43 -18.87 -2.01 1.97
CA GLU A 43 -20.33 -2.18 1.93
C GLU A 43 -20.88 -2.62 3.29
N ALA A 44 -20.31 -3.66 3.90
CA ALA A 44 -20.74 -4.18 5.20
C ALA A 44 -20.62 -3.13 6.33
N SER A 45 -19.53 -2.34 6.33
CA SER A 45 -19.35 -1.28 7.32
C SER A 45 -20.36 -0.14 7.16
N MET A 46 -20.76 0.17 5.92
CA MET A 46 -21.75 1.22 5.65
C MET A 46 -23.18 0.75 5.94
N ALA A 47 -23.46 -0.54 5.78
CA ALA A 47 -24.78 -1.13 6.04
C ALA A 47 -25.10 -1.30 7.55
N MET A 48 -24.11 -1.18 8.44
CA MET A 48 -24.30 -1.22 9.90
C MET A 48 -24.68 0.14 10.53
N THR A 49 -24.69 1.22 9.74
CA THR A 49 -25.08 2.57 10.19
C THR A 49 -26.51 2.88 9.73
#